data_AF-A0A4U9UCJ7-F1
#
_entry.id   AF-A0A4U9UCJ7-F1
#
_cell.length_a   1.000
_cell.length_b   1.000
_cell.length_c   1.000
_cell.angle_alpha   90.00
_cell.angle_beta   90.00
_cell.angle_gamma   90.00
#
_symmetry.space_group_name_H-M   'P 1'
#
loop_
_entity.id
_entity.type
_entity.pdbx_description
1 polymer ?
#
loop_
_entity_poly.entity_id
_entity_poly.type
_entity_poly.pdbx_seq_one_letter_code
_entity_poly.pdbx_strand_id
1 'polypeptide(L)'
;MGRNLERRRSLFKKFSRQLLLLKEHGYIDRNFKYGDPYLCPICLREFSEDHLDENKYRNFLTAEDAPPAALGGSKIALTCRECNNNCGKEIDCHLSSVLRAIDDSYFYKGTKQSAMIEFENKKLTVELESLGDGILTAYHRIIYNNPTLLERFIYGIKNKSIGPILNIIPPARKLDPQRIDYALVKTNYILTFAKFGYIFLLSEQYDKLREQLLKPFQSIFPWTPFIKNQFKRESTGTYYIQNKNLEAILNIFVLKTDYSETVIGGFTQPPGITIEAYGKLIDQSKGYQGMLEIDTSFYDAHADLFCDIAEINKVRNWIGLNTK
;
A
#
# COMPACT_ATOMS: atom_id res chain seq x y z
N MET A 1 -12.50 23.24 16.19
CA MET A 1 -11.85 22.83 14.91
C MET A 1 -11.78 21.31 14.90
N GLY A 2 -12.07 20.62 13.79
CA GLY A 2 -12.11 19.15 13.80
C GLY A 2 -10.72 18.52 13.92
N ARG A 3 -10.53 17.50 14.78
CA ARG A 3 -9.26 16.78 15.03
C ARG A 3 -8.55 16.32 13.74
N ASN A 4 -9.31 16.03 12.67
CA ASN A 4 -8.76 15.67 11.36
C ASN A 4 -8.07 16.85 10.66
N LEU A 5 -8.67 18.05 10.69
CA LEU A 5 -8.11 19.25 10.06
C LEU A 5 -6.81 19.68 10.75
N GLU A 6 -6.74 19.59 12.08
CA GLU A 6 -5.52 19.88 12.84
C GLU A 6 -4.37 18.95 12.46
N ARG A 7 -4.63 17.64 12.33
CA ARG A 7 -3.64 16.67 11.85
C ARG A 7 -3.16 17.01 10.44
N ARG A 8 -4.08 17.31 9.51
CA ARG A 8 -3.71 17.66 8.13
C ARG A 8 -2.89 18.96 8.10
N ARG A 9 -3.25 19.96 8.89
CA ARG A 9 -2.48 21.20 9.03
C ARG A 9 -1.08 20.96 9.60
N SER A 10 -0.95 20.09 10.60
CA SER A 10 0.35 19.70 11.16
C SER A 10 1.24 19.02 10.13
N LEU A 11 0.69 18.08 9.34
CA LEU A 11 1.44 17.43 8.26
C LEU A 11 1.83 18.44 7.18
N PHE A 12 0.91 19.31 6.76
CA PHE A 12 1.19 20.36 5.78
C PHE A 12 2.39 21.21 6.20
N LYS A 13 2.36 21.77 7.41
CA LYS A 13 3.44 22.62 7.94
C LYS A 13 4.77 21.87 8.03
N LYS A 14 4.74 20.61 8.50
CA LYS A 14 5.94 19.75 8.61
C LYS A 14 6.67 19.61 7.28
N PHE A 15 5.96 19.22 6.22
CA PHE A 15 6.57 18.98 4.91
C PHE A 15 6.84 20.27 4.14
N SER A 16 5.98 21.28 4.27
CA SER A 16 6.19 22.58 3.63
C SER A 16 7.45 23.27 4.15
N ARG A 17 7.66 23.26 5.48
CA ARG A 17 8.87 23.78 6.11
C ARG A 17 10.13 23.09 5.60
N GLN A 18 10.14 21.76 5.53
CA GLN A 18 11.28 21.02 5.00
C GLN A 18 11.56 21.40 3.54
N LEU A 19 10.52 21.53 2.71
CA LEU A 19 10.67 21.91 1.31
C LEU A 19 11.33 23.30 1.16
N LEU A 20 10.91 24.28 1.96
CA LEU A 20 11.53 25.61 2.00
C LEU A 20 12.97 25.54 2.50
N LEU A 21 13.23 24.78 3.56
CA LEU A 21 14.58 24.59 4.11
C LEU A 21 15.55 24.00 3.07
N LEU A 22 15.10 23.02 2.29
CA LEU A 22 15.88 22.44 1.19
C LEU A 22 16.17 23.47 0.09
N LYS A 23 15.22 24.37 -0.20
CA LYS A 23 15.42 25.46 -1.18
C LYS A 23 16.42 26.50 -0.66
N GLU A 24 16.28 26.93 0.59
CA GLU A 24 17.17 27.91 1.22
C GLU A 24 18.64 27.46 1.19
N HIS A 25 18.88 26.15 1.32
CA HIS A 25 20.22 25.56 1.28
C HIS A 25 20.66 25.12 -0.13
N GLY A 26 19.90 25.45 -1.18
CA GLY A 26 20.27 25.17 -2.57
C GLY A 26 20.19 23.70 -2.97
N TYR A 27 19.52 22.84 -2.19
CA TYR A 27 19.34 21.42 -2.53
C TYR A 27 18.24 21.17 -3.56
N ILE A 28 17.36 22.15 -3.75
CA ILE A 28 16.37 22.17 -4.82
C ILE A 28 16.39 23.52 -5.50
N ASP A 29 16.43 23.51 -6.83
CA ASP A 29 16.27 24.70 -7.65
C ASP A 29 14.85 24.70 -8.24
N ARG A 30 13.89 25.16 -7.43
CA ARG A 30 12.48 25.22 -7.83
C ARG A 30 11.83 26.52 -7.40
N ASN A 31 11.16 27.16 -8.35
CA ASN A 31 10.28 28.28 -8.07
C ASN A 31 8.92 27.78 -7.60
N PHE A 32 8.47 28.32 -6.48
CA PHE A 32 7.19 27.97 -5.86
C PHE A 32 6.19 29.08 -6.11
N LYS A 33 4.96 28.69 -6.41
CA LYS A 33 3.83 29.60 -6.59
C LYS A 33 3.37 30.19 -5.26
N TYR A 34 3.47 29.43 -4.16
CA TYR A 34 3.01 29.82 -2.83
C TYR A 34 4.17 30.05 -1.87
N GLY A 35 3.96 30.90 -0.86
CA GLY A 35 4.94 31.17 0.20
C GLY A 35 5.22 29.94 1.06
N ASP A 36 4.16 29.19 1.40
CA ASP A 36 4.24 27.87 2.04
C ASP A 36 3.82 26.79 1.04
N PRO A 37 4.75 26.28 0.22
CA PRO A 37 4.44 25.27 -0.78
C PRO A 37 4.39 23.88 -0.18
N TYR A 38 3.44 23.06 -0.64
CA TYR A 38 3.41 21.62 -0.43
C TYR A 38 3.30 20.91 -1.76
N LEU A 39 4.16 19.93 -2.02
CA LEU A 39 4.09 19.11 -3.23
C LEU A 39 3.42 17.78 -2.89
N CYS A 40 2.32 17.44 -3.58
CA CYS A 40 1.77 16.08 -3.47
C CYS A 40 2.87 15.07 -3.84
N PRO A 41 3.23 14.10 -2.98
CA PRO A 41 4.36 13.21 -3.26
C PRO A 41 4.12 12.34 -4.51
N ILE A 42 2.87 12.11 -4.90
CA ILE A 42 2.54 11.31 -6.08
C ILE A 42 2.61 12.11 -7.38
N CYS A 43 1.96 13.29 -7.46
CA CYS A 43 1.88 14.05 -8.72
C CYS A 43 2.77 15.30 -8.79
N LEU A 44 3.46 15.64 -7.70
CA LEU A 44 4.30 16.84 -7.55
C LEU A 44 3.62 18.18 -7.88
N ARG A 45 2.28 18.20 -7.97
CA ARG A 45 1.50 19.44 -8.01
C ARG A 45 1.66 20.19 -6.70
N GLU A 46 1.71 21.52 -6.81
CA GLU A 46 1.91 22.43 -5.70
C GLU A 46 0.59 22.89 -5.08
N PHE A 47 0.55 22.92 -3.76
CA PHE A 47 -0.60 23.29 -2.93
C PHE A 47 -0.15 24.26 -1.82
N SER A 48 -1.09 25.08 -1.36
CA SER A 48 -0.96 25.93 -0.17
C SER A 48 -1.85 25.42 0.97
N GLU A 49 -1.74 26.01 2.17
CA GLU A 49 -2.54 25.61 3.35
C GLU A 49 -4.06 25.75 3.09
N ASP A 50 -4.46 26.72 2.26
CA ASP A 50 -5.83 26.90 1.80
C ASP A 50 -6.41 25.66 1.12
N HIS A 51 -5.56 24.85 0.47
CA HIS A 51 -5.97 23.63 -0.20
C HIS A 51 -6.27 22.49 0.80
N LEU A 52 -6.27 22.73 2.12
CA LEU A 52 -6.82 21.79 3.10
C LEU A 52 -8.35 21.86 3.19
N ASP A 53 -8.97 22.95 2.71
CA ASP A 53 -10.41 23.17 2.76
C ASP A 53 -11.12 22.48 1.58
N GLU A 54 -11.92 21.46 1.91
CA GLU A 54 -12.70 20.68 0.94
C GLU A 54 -13.88 21.46 0.35
N ASN A 55 -14.34 22.53 1.00
CA ASN A 55 -15.42 23.38 0.49
C ASN A 55 -14.92 24.39 -0.54
N LYS A 56 -13.62 24.71 -0.53
CA LYS A 56 -13.00 25.71 -1.41
C LYS A 56 -12.38 25.10 -2.67
N TYR A 57 -11.83 23.88 -2.57
CA TYR A 57 -11.12 23.24 -3.69
C TYR A 57 -11.61 21.83 -3.96
N ARG A 58 -11.91 21.52 -5.24
CA ARG A 58 -12.28 20.17 -5.68
C ARG A 58 -11.19 19.13 -5.42
N ASN A 59 -9.93 19.54 -5.59
CA ASN A 59 -8.75 18.69 -5.40
C ASN A 59 -7.93 19.19 -4.20
N PHE A 60 -8.54 19.16 -3.02
CA PHE A 60 -7.91 19.51 -1.76
C PHE A 60 -6.92 18.41 -1.30
N LEU A 61 -6.06 18.75 -0.33
CA LEU A 61 -5.14 17.84 0.32
C LEU A 61 -5.86 16.95 1.33
N THR A 62 -5.76 15.65 1.09
CA THR A 62 -6.31 14.58 1.92
C THR A 62 -5.19 13.92 2.71
N ALA A 63 -5.54 13.33 3.85
CA ALA A 63 -4.59 12.48 4.57
C ALA A 63 -4.49 11.12 3.89
N GLU A 64 -3.25 10.64 3.73
CA GLU A 64 -2.92 9.38 3.04
C GLU A 64 -2.54 8.31 4.07
N ASP A 65 -3.19 7.16 3.98
CA ASP A 65 -2.89 5.98 4.81
C ASP A 65 -1.81 5.13 4.12
N ALA A 66 -0.75 4.76 4.86
CA ALA A 66 0.20 3.76 4.40
C ALA A 66 0.55 2.77 5.54
N PRO A 67 0.30 1.46 5.39
CA PRO A 67 -0.50 0.81 4.33
C PRO A 67 -1.93 1.37 4.18
N PRO A 68 -2.76 0.90 3.25
CA PRO A 68 -4.17 1.31 3.19
C PRO A 68 -4.89 1.07 4.53
N ALA A 69 -5.85 1.94 4.89
CA ALA A 69 -6.58 1.82 6.18
C ALA A 69 -7.28 0.46 6.36
N ALA A 70 -7.79 -0.12 5.26
CA ALA A 70 -8.40 -1.46 5.25
C ALA A 70 -7.42 -2.59 5.61
N LEU A 71 -6.11 -2.29 5.64
CA LEU A 71 -5.03 -3.20 5.98
C LEU A 71 -4.27 -2.75 7.25
N GLY A 72 -4.92 -1.97 8.11
CA GLY A 72 -4.38 -1.54 9.41
C GLY A 72 -3.44 -0.33 9.36
N GLY A 73 -3.42 0.40 8.25
CA GLY A 73 -2.53 1.54 8.08
C GLY A 73 -2.94 2.81 8.82
N SER A 74 -2.11 3.85 8.66
CA SER A 74 -2.25 5.12 9.36
C SER A 74 -1.99 6.32 8.47
N LYS A 75 -2.69 7.42 8.76
CA LYS A 75 -2.64 8.71 8.06
C LYS A 75 -1.33 9.47 8.24
N ILE A 76 -0.26 9.07 7.56
CA ILE A 76 1.11 9.55 7.83
C ILE A 76 1.61 10.64 6.87
N ALA A 77 0.90 10.90 5.77
CA ALA A 77 1.26 11.90 4.77
C ALA A 77 0.03 12.64 4.24
N LEU A 78 0.25 13.65 3.38
CA LEU A 78 -0.82 14.24 2.57
C LEU A 78 -0.63 13.94 1.09
N THR A 79 -1.73 13.63 0.41
CA THR A 79 -1.81 13.55 -1.05
C THR A 79 -3.02 14.34 -1.52
N CYS A 80 -2.99 14.86 -2.75
CA CYS A 80 -4.18 15.49 -3.30
C CYS A 80 -5.30 14.45 -3.49
N ARG A 81 -6.55 14.86 -3.30
CA ARG A 81 -7.74 14.01 -3.38
C ARG A 81 -7.78 13.16 -4.65
N GLU A 82 -7.40 13.71 -5.80
CA GLU A 82 -7.36 12.97 -7.06
C GLU A 82 -6.40 11.78 -7.01
N CYS A 83 -5.17 11.98 -6.55
CA CYS A 83 -4.19 10.89 -6.41
C CYS A 83 -4.64 9.85 -5.39
N ASN A 84 -5.14 10.29 -4.23
CA ASN A 84 -5.59 9.40 -3.16
C ASN A 84 -6.75 8.51 -3.66
N ASN A 85 -7.79 9.13 -4.23
CA ASN A 85 -8.95 8.41 -4.75
C ASN A 85 -8.60 7.47 -5.91
N ASN A 86 -7.76 7.92 -6.86
CA ASN A 86 -7.37 7.09 -8.00
C ASN A 86 -6.56 5.88 -7.55
N CYS A 87 -5.56 6.08 -6.67
CA CYS A 87 -4.80 4.97 -6.10
C CYS A 87 -5.71 4.04 -5.29
N GLY A 88 -6.59 4.58 -4.44
CA GLY A 88 -7.51 3.78 -3.63
C GLY A 88 -8.42 2.88 -4.47
N LYS A 89 -8.99 3.43 -5.54
CA LYS A 89 -9.93 2.72 -6.42
C LYS A 89 -9.25 1.76 -7.39
N GLU A 90 -8.11 2.15 -7.96
CA GLU A 90 -7.49 1.41 -9.06
C GLU A 90 -6.31 0.54 -8.64
N ILE A 91 -5.68 0.81 -7.48
CA ILE A 91 -4.46 0.14 -7.00
C ILE A 91 -4.72 -0.56 -5.66
N ASP A 92 -4.99 0.20 -4.59
CA ASP A 92 -5.02 -0.33 -3.20
C ASP A 92 -6.13 -1.36 -2.96
N CYS A 93 -7.23 -1.26 -3.72
CA CYS A 93 -8.33 -2.20 -3.64
C CYS A 93 -7.90 -3.63 -4.01
N HIS A 94 -6.91 -3.80 -4.90
CA HIS A 94 -6.41 -5.11 -5.33
C HIS A 94 -5.63 -5.79 -4.20
N LEU A 95 -4.79 -5.04 -3.48
CA LEU A 95 -4.06 -5.55 -2.32
C LEU A 95 -5.01 -5.97 -1.19
N SER A 96 -6.03 -5.16 -0.91
CA SER A 96 -7.05 -5.51 0.08
C SER A 96 -7.85 -6.74 -0.33
N SER A 97 -8.18 -6.84 -1.62
CA SER A 97 -8.97 -7.94 -2.17
C SER A 97 -8.20 -9.26 -2.22
N VAL A 98 -6.89 -9.24 -2.50
CA VAL A 98 -6.08 -10.47 -2.51
C VAL A 98 -5.86 -11.00 -1.11
N LEU A 99 -5.55 -10.15 -0.12
CA LEU A 99 -5.35 -10.62 1.26
C LEU A 99 -6.62 -11.21 1.84
N ARG A 100 -7.76 -10.55 1.62
CA ARG A 100 -9.06 -11.12 1.99
C ARG A 100 -9.38 -12.42 1.24
N ALA A 101 -8.90 -12.60 0.00
CA ALA A 101 -9.14 -13.84 -0.75
C ALA A 101 -8.32 -15.00 -0.17
N ILE A 102 -7.10 -14.69 0.26
CA ILE A 102 -6.24 -15.62 0.98
C ILE A 102 -6.90 -16.01 2.31
N ASP A 103 -7.35 -15.04 3.11
CA ASP A 103 -8.05 -15.32 4.38
C ASP A 103 -9.31 -16.17 4.20
N ASP A 104 -10.14 -15.82 3.21
CA ASP A 104 -11.36 -16.55 2.88
C ASP A 104 -11.05 -18.01 2.49
N SER A 105 -9.89 -18.27 1.87
CA SER A 105 -9.46 -19.61 1.48
C SER A 105 -9.06 -20.48 2.66
N TYR A 106 -8.68 -19.89 3.79
CA TYR A 106 -8.35 -20.62 5.02
C TYR A 106 -9.58 -20.96 5.85
N PHE A 107 -10.74 -20.35 5.57
CA PHE A 107 -11.99 -20.57 6.32
C PHE A 107 -11.78 -20.51 7.83
N TYR A 108 -11.14 -19.45 8.35
CA TYR A 108 -10.95 -19.28 9.79
C TYR A 108 -12.28 -19.36 10.54
N LYS A 109 -12.28 -19.92 11.75
CA LYS A 109 -13.50 -20.04 12.56
C LYS A 109 -14.18 -18.69 12.75
N GLY A 110 -15.47 -18.64 12.46
CA GLY A 110 -16.31 -17.43 12.52
C GLY A 110 -16.32 -16.61 11.24
N THR A 111 -15.50 -16.93 10.23
CA THR A 111 -15.56 -16.25 8.93
C THR A 111 -16.90 -16.45 8.26
N LYS A 112 -17.37 -15.40 7.57
CA LYS A 112 -18.57 -15.43 6.73
C LYS A 112 -18.22 -14.96 5.34
N GLN A 113 -18.59 -15.75 4.33
CA GLN A 113 -18.37 -15.39 2.93
C GLN A 113 -19.54 -15.81 2.04
N SER A 114 -19.85 -14.98 1.05
CA SER A 114 -20.84 -15.32 0.04
C SER A 114 -20.25 -16.32 -0.95
N ALA A 115 -20.99 -17.36 -1.29
CA ALA A 115 -20.64 -18.33 -2.31
C ALA A 115 -21.85 -18.67 -3.18
N MET A 116 -21.63 -19.41 -4.26
CA MET A 116 -22.69 -19.89 -5.13
C MET A 116 -22.70 -21.43 -5.12
N ILE A 117 -23.90 -22.01 -5.08
CA ILE A 117 -24.11 -23.43 -5.34
C ILE A 117 -24.73 -23.55 -6.73
N GLU A 118 -24.15 -24.41 -7.56
CA GLU A 118 -24.76 -24.74 -8.85
C GLU A 118 -25.88 -25.78 -8.67
N PHE A 119 -27.07 -25.45 -9.14
CA PHE A 119 -28.25 -26.32 -9.11
C PHE A 119 -29.08 -26.09 -10.39
N GLU A 120 -29.34 -27.16 -11.16
CA GLU A 120 -30.08 -27.11 -12.43
C GLU A 120 -29.54 -26.06 -13.43
N ASN A 121 -28.21 -25.99 -13.57
CA ASN A 121 -27.49 -24.99 -14.38
C ASN A 121 -27.77 -23.53 -13.98
N LYS A 122 -28.31 -23.32 -12.78
CA LYS A 122 -28.53 -22.02 -12.16
C LYS A 122 -27.68 -21.91 -10.89
N LYS A 123 -27.53 -20.68 -10.40
CA LYS A 123 -26.74 -20.39 -9.21
C LYS A 123 -27.64 -19.97 -8.07
N LEU A 124 -27.46 -20.61 -6.93
CA LEU A 124 -28.03 -20.21 -5.64
C LEU A 124 -26.96 -19.51 -4.83
N THR A 125 -27.23 -18.30 -4.35
CA THR A 125 -26.36 -17.59 -3.42
C THR A 125 -26.53 -18.15 -2.02
N VAL A 126 -25.42 -18.54 -1.40
CA VAL A 126 -25.37 -18.96 -0.01
C VAL A 126 -24.34 -18.12 0.75
N GLU A 127 -24.58 -17.89 2.03
CA GLU A 127 -23.55 -17.40 2.94
C GLU A 127 -22.95 -18.60 3.66
N LEU A 128 -21.64 -18.81 3.51
CA LEU A 128 -20.89 -19.82 4.22
C LEU A 128 -20.35 -19.23 5.51
N GLU A 129 -20.59 -19.90 6.63
CA GLU A 129 -19.95 -19.62 7.91
C GLU A 129 -19.03 -20.78 8.29
N SER A 130 -17.77 -20.49 8.58
CA SER A 130 -16.84 -21.51 9.09
C SER A 130 -17.02 -21.70 10.58
N LEU A 131 -17.22 -22.93 11.01
CA LEU A 131 -17.25 -23.32 12.43
C LEU A 131 -15.87 -23.76 12.95
N GLY A 132 -14.86 -23.79 12.08
CA GLY A 132 -13.54 -24.38 12.35
C GLY A 132 -13.46 -25.86 11.92
N ASP A 133 -12.24 -26.40 11.90
CA ASP A 133 -11.96 -27.82 11.63
C ASP A 133 -12.56 -28.36 10.32
N GLY A 134 -12.65 -27.51 9.29
CA GLY A 134 -13.22 -27.85 7.98
C GLY A 134 -14.75 -27.91 7.95
N ILE A 135 -15.44 -27.54 9.04
CA ILE A 135 -16.90 -27.53 9.10
C ILE A 135 -17.43 -26.18 8.61
N LEU A 136 -18.30 -26.22 7.60
CA LEU A 136 -18.99 -25.04 7.04
C LEU A 136 -20.50 -25.17 7.22
N THR A 137 -21.15 -24.09 7.62
CA THR A 137 -22.62 -23.94 7.59
C THR A 137 -23.01 -23.06 6.42
N ALA A 138 -23.95 -23.49 5.58
CA ALA A 138 -24.41 -22.72 4.42
C ALA A 138 -25.83 -22.17 4.65
N TYR A 139 -25.99 -20.85 4.58
CA TYR A 139 -27.27 -20.15 4.71
C TYR A 139 -27.76 -19.66 3.34
N HIS A 140 -28.80 -20.29 2.81
CA HIS A 140 -29.37 -20.05 1.47
C HIS A 140 -30.33 -18.85 1.38
N ARG A 141 -30.14 -17.81 2.20
CA ARG A 141 -31.07 -16.70 2.50
C ARG A 141 -32.05 -16.35 1.36
N ILE A 142 -33.36 -16.30 1.69
CA ILE A 142 -34.46 -16.10 0.73
C ILE A 142 -34.29 -14.81 -0.09
N ILE A 143 -33.84 -13.73 0.55
CA ILE A 143 -33.71 -12.40 -0.06
C ILE A 143 -32.73 -12.32 -1.25
N TYR A 144 -31.79 -13.27 -1.36
CA TYR A 144 -30.75 -13.26 -2.40
C TYR A 144 -30.99 -14.27 -3.51
N ASN A 145 -32.09 -15.03 -3.44
CA ASN A 145 -32.34 -16.15 -4.34
C ASN A 145 -33.70 -16.03 -5.01
N ASN A 146 -33.83 -16.61 -6.20
CA ASN A 146 -35.14 -16.81 -6.82
C ASN A 146 -35.97 -17.76 -5.94
N PRO A 147 -37.16 -17.37 -5.46
CA PRO A 147 -37.94 -18.17 -4.50
C PRO A 147 -38.27 -19.57 -5.03
N THR A 148 -38.70 -19.68 -6.29
CA THR A 148 -39.07 -20.96 -6.91
C THR A 148 -37.87 -21.89 -7.04
N LEU A 149 -36.70 -21.37 -7.44
CA LEU A 149 -35.48 -22.17 -7.52
C LEU A 149 -35.05 -22.67 -6.13
N LEU A 150 -35.13 -21.79 -5.13
CA LEU A 150 -34.76 -22.11 -3.76
C LEU A 150 -35.68 -23.17 -3.14
N GLU A 151 -36.99 -23.08 -3.35
CA GLU A 151 -37.95 -24.08 -2.90
C GLU A 151 -37.65 -25.47 -3.49
N ARG A 152 -37.38 -25.55 -4.79
CA ARG A 152 -36.99 -26.82 -5.44
C ARG A 152 -35.70 -27.38 -4.87
N PHE A 153 -34.72 -26.52 -4.61
CA PHE A 153 -33.46 -26.93 -3.98
C PHE A 153 -33.68 -27.48 -2.56
N ILE A 154 -34.45 -26.79 -1.72
CA ILE A 154 -34.79 -27.24 -0.36
C ILE A 154 -35.55 -28.57 -0.40
N TYR A 155 -36.53 -28.69 -1.31
CA TYR A 155 -37.29 -29.92 -1.50
C TYR A 155 -36.38 -31.07 -1.92
N GLY A 156 -35.43 -30.82 -2.83
CA GLY A 156 -34.49 -31.84 -3.29
C GLY A 156 -33.53 -32.34 -2.21
N ILE A 157 -33.07 -31.44 -1.32
CA ILE A 157 -32.28 -31.83 -0.13
C ILE A 157 -33.13 -32.71 0.79
N LYS A 158 -34.36 -32.27 1.13
CA LYS A 158 -35.25 -33.00 2.06
C LYS A 158 -35.56 -34.42 1.56
N ASN A 159 -35.76 -34.57 0.26
CA ASN A 159 -36.09 -35.86 -0.35
C ASN A 159 -34.87 -36.64 -0.84
N LYS A 160 -33.64 -36.20 -0.53
CA LYS A 160 -32.38 -36.84 -0.93
C LYS A 160 -32.26 -37.05 -2.45
N SER A 161 -32.94 -36.22 -3.25
CA SER A 161 -32.84 -36.24 -4.71
C SER A 161 -31.69 -35.38 -5.23
N ILE A 162 -31.10 -34.57 -4.35
CA ILE A 162 -29.84 -33.84 -4.57
C ILE A 162 -28.76 -34.60 -3.77
N GLY A 163 -27.69 -35.01 -4.46
CA GLY A 163 -26.55 -35.68 -3.84
C GLY A 163 -25.71 -34.73 -2.96
N PRO A 164 -24.49 -35.13 -2.54
CA PRO A 164 -23.60 -34.23 -1.82
C PRO A 164 -23.36 -32.95 -2.63
N ILE A 165 -23.49 -31.78 -1.98
CA ILE A 165 -23.25 -30.48 -2.61
C ILE A 165 -21.74 -30.33 -2.79
N LEU A 166 -21.24 -30.65 -3.99
CA LEU A 166 -19.80 -30.65 -4.28
C LEU A 166 -19.33 -29.40 -5.05
N ASN A 167 -20.25 -28.60 -5.59
CA ASN A 167 -19.92 -27.46 -6.46
C ASN A 167 -20.18 -26.11 -5.77
N ILE A 168 -19.44 -25.85 -4.68
CA ILE A 168 -19.39 -24.53 -4.06
C ILE A 168 -18.43 -23.67 -4.87
N ILE A 169 -18.95 -22.60 -5.47
CA ILE A 169 -18.20 -21.65 -6.28
C ILE A 169 -17.97 -20.39 -5.42
N PRO A 170 -16.72 -20.08 -5.02
CA PRO A 170 -16.41 -18.84 -4.32
C PRO A 170 -16.66 -17.63 -5.23
N PRO A 171 -16.83 -16.43 -4.65
CA PRO A 171 -17.12 -15.24 -5.43
C PRO A 171 -15.89 -14.87 -6.27
N ALA A 172 -16.11 -14.63 -7.56
CA ALA A 172 -15.05 -14.20 -8.46
C ALA A 172 -14.56 -12.81 -8.02
N ARG A 173 -13.27 -12.70 -7.70
CA ARG A 173 -12.61 -11.43 -7.41
C ARG A 173 -11.78 -11.02 -8.62
N LYS A 174 -12.01 -9.81 -9.14
CA LYS A 174 -11.14 -9.24 -10.17
C LYS A 174 -9.85 -8.81 -9.48
N LEU A 175 -8.82 -9.64 -9.58
CA LEU A 175 -7.49 -9.38 -9.05
C LEU A 175 -6.53 -9.18 -10.21
N ASP A 176 -5.73 -8.13 -10.14
CA ASP A 176 -4.65 -7.86 -11.08
C ASP A 176 -3.31 -7.95 -10.31
N PRO A 177 -2.48 -8.99 -10.55
CA PRO A 177 -1.21 -9.17 -9.87
C PRO A 177 -0.29 -7.96 -9.94
N GLN A 178 -0.25 -7.26 -11.08
CA GLN A 178 0.61 -6.08 -11.22
C GLN A 178 0.16 -4.95 -10.30
N ARG A 179 -1.14 -4.77 -10.11
CA ARG A 179 -1.68 -3.72 -9.25
C ARG A 179 -1.53 -4.02 -7.77
N ILE A 180 -1.44 -5.29 -7.39
CA ILE A 180 -1.05 -5.69 -6.03
C ILE A 180 0.37 -5.18 -5.76
N ASP A 181 1.30 -5.40 -6.70
CA ASP A 181 2.67 -4.90 -6.58
C ASP A 181 2.70 -3.37 -6.54
N TYR A 182 1.91 -2.68 -7.37
CA TYR A 182 1.83 -1.21 -7.34
C TYR A 182 1.29 -0.67 -6.02
N ALA A 183 0.37 -1.37 -5.35
CA ALA A 183 -0.14 -0.99 -4.03
C ALA A 183 0.94 -1.11 -2.94
N LEU A 184 1.77 -2.15 -3.03
CA LEU A 184 2.94 -2.30 -2.17
C LEU A 184 3.98 -1.20 -2.47
N VAL A 185 4.18 -0.84 -3.74
CA VAL A 185 5.09 0.26 -4.15
C VAL A 185 4.61 1.58 -3.59
N LYS A 186 3.32 1.90 -3.73
CA LYS A 186 2.70 3.08 -3.14
C LYS A 186 2.91 3.10 -1.63
N THR A 187 2.61 2.00 -0.95
CA THR A 187 2.75 1.89 0.51
C THR A 187 4.19 2.18 0.95
N ASN A 188 5.17 1.53 0.33
CA ASN A 188 6.58 1.73 0.62
C ASN A 188 7.02 3.18 0.34
N TYR A 189 6.60 3.73 -0.79
CA TYR A 189 6.92 5.10 -1.19
C TYR A 189 6.37 6.14 -0.21
N ILE A 190 5.12 5.98 0.24
CA ILE A 190 4.50 6.89 1.21
C ILE A 190 5.12 6.72 2.61
N LEU A 191 5.50 5.51 3.02
CA LEU A 191 6.27 5.29 4.25
C LEU A 191 7.61 6.01 4.21
N THR A 192 8.36 5.85 3.10
CA THR A 192 9.62 6.58 2.89
C THR A 192 9.40 8.10 2.88
N PHE A 193 8.37 8.60 2.19
CA PHE A 193 8.04 10.03 2.21
C PHE A 193 7.69 10.54 3.61
N ALA A 194 6.95 9.78 4.40
CA ALA A 194 6.58 10.21 5.75
C ALA A 194 7.79 10.36 6.69
N LYS A 195 8.87 9.61 6.42
CA LYS A 195 10.13 9.62 7.20
C LYS A 195 11.14 10.64 6.68
N PHE A 196 11.33 10.71 5.37
CA PHE A 196 12.40 11.51 4.75
C PHE A 196 11.90 12.77 4.04
N GLY A 197 10.60 12.88 3.79
CA GLY A 197 10.01 13.99 3.04
C GLY A 197 10.66 14.18 1.66
N TYR A 198 11.06 15.39 1.33
CA TYR A 198 11.54 15.77 0.00
C TYR A 198 13.06 15.63 -0.22
N ILE A 199 13.83 15.18 0.78
CA ILE A 199 15.31 15.18 0.76
C ILE A 199 15.89 14.60 -0.53
N PHE A 200 15.33 13.48 -0.99
CA PHE A 200 15.77 12.78 -2.21
C PHE A 200 14.60 12.36 -3.10
N LEU A 201 13.36 12.34 -2.59
CA LEU A 201 12.21 11.83 -3.35
C LEU A 201 11.78 12.74 -4.50
N LEU A 202 12.31 13.96 -4.61
CA LEU A 202 12.12 14.83 -5.78
C LEU A 202 13.02 14.46 -6.97
N SER A 203 13.98 13.56 -6.77
CA SER A 203 14.88 13.12 -7.83
C SER A 203 14.14 12.39 -8.96
N GLU A 204 14.66 12.49 -10.19
CA GLU A 204 14.05 11.95 -11.40
C GLU A 204 13.93 10.42 -11.38
N GLN A 205 14.76 9.74 -10.60
CA GLN A 205 14.74 8.28 -10.44
C GLN A 205 13.43 7.78 -9.82
N TYR A 206 12.67 8.66 -9.15
CA TYR A 206 11.35 8.34 -8.62
C TYR A 206 10.21 8.75 -9.56
N ASP A 207 10.49 9.35 -10.72
CA ASP A 207 9.45 9.73 -11.69
C ASP A 207 8.75 8.51 -12.26
N LYS A 208 9.48 7.46 -12.62
CA LYS A 208 8.84 6.21 -13.10
C LYS A 208 7.92 5.58 -12.07
N LEU A 209 8.29 5.66 -10.78
CA LEU A 209 7.43 5.22 -9.68
C LEU A 209 6.17 6.07 -9.62
N ARG A 210 6.29 7.40 -9.60
CA ARG A 210 5.15 8.32 -9.61
C ARG A 210 4.26 8.12 -10.83
N GLU A 211 4.86 7.96 -12.00
CA GLU A 211 4.17 7.72 -13.27
C GLU A 211 3.35 6.43 -13.22
N GLN A 212 3.91 5.35 -12.66
CA GLN A 212 3.18 4.09 -12.44
C GLN A 212 1.94 4.30 -11.57
N LEU A 213 2.05 5.08 -10.48
CA LEU A 213 0.92 5.36 -9.59
C LEU A 213 -0.15 6.23 -10.26
N LEU A 214 0.24 7.10 -11.20
CA LEU A 214 -0.67 7.93 -11.97
C LEU A 214 -1.32 7.18 -13.14
N LYS A 215 -0.65 6.16 -13.68
CA LYS A 215 -1.08 5.36 -14.83
C LYS A 215 -1.19 3.87 -14.45
N PRO A 216 -2.15 3.50 -13.57
CA PRO A 216 -2.24 2.13 -13.02
C PRO A 216 -2.57 1.03 -14.04
N PHE A 217 -2.98 1.41 -15.25
CA PHE A 217 -3.30 0.48 -16.34
C PHE A 217 -2.12 0.22 -17.27
N GLN A 218 -0.97 0.86 -17.04
CA GLN A 218 0.25 0.70 -17.83
C GLN A 218 1.31 -0.02 -16.98
N SER A 219 2.14 -0.84 -17.61
CA SER A 219 3.27 -1.49 -16.94
C SER A 219 4.54 -0.67 -17.13
N ILE A 220 4.77 0.26 -16.20
CA ILE A 220 5.90 1.21 -16.22
C ILE A 220 6.97 0.80 -15.20
N PHE A 221 6.55 0.36 -14.01
CA PHE A 221 7.48 -0.05 -12.96
C PHE A 221 8.00 -1.47 -13.24
N PRO A 222 9.33 -1.67 -13.35
CA PRO A 222 9.88 -2.82 -14.07
C PRO A 222 10.18 -4.05 -13.21
N TRP A 223 9.96 -4.02 -11.89
CA TRP A 223 10.27 -5.15 -11.00
C TRP A 223 9.44 -5.14 -9.70
N THR A 224 9.58 -6.16 -8.86
CA THR A 224 8.85 -6.30 -7.58
C THR A 224 9.78 -5.98 -6.40
N PRO A 225 9.73 -4.76 -5.82
CA PRO A 225 10.66 -4.31 -4.79
C PRO A 225 10.27 -4.79 -3.39
N PHE A 226 9.89 -6.06 -3.26
CA PHE A 226 9.41 -6.64 -2.01
C PHE A 226 9.98 -8.02 -1.74
N ILE A 227 10.30 -8.27 -0.47
CA ILE A 227 10.54 -9.61 0.05
C ILE A 227 9.43 -9.96 1.03
N LYS A 228 8.88 -11.16 0.85
CA LYS A 228 7.90 -11.79 1.74
C LYS A 228 8.59 -12.90 2.53
N ASN A 229 8.05 -13.25 3.69
CA ASN A 229 8.44 -14.42 4.50
C ASN A 229 9.86 -14.41 5.10
N GLN A 230 10.63 -13.33 4.92
CA GLN A 230 11.96 -13.18 5.53
C GLN A 230 11.92 -12.45 6.88
N PHE A 231 10.88 -11.66 7.14
CA PHE A 231 10.78 -10.79 8.31
C PHE A 231 9.66 -11.21 9.25
N LYS A 232 9.85 -10.91 10.54
CA LYS A 232 8.84 -11.08 11.58
C LYS A 232 8.26 -9.73 11.99
N ARG A 233 7.15 -9.75 12.74
CA ARG A 233 6.47 -8.52 13.19
C ARG A 233 7.38 -7.63 14.02
N GLU A 234 8.25 -8.21 14.82
CA GLU A 234 9.21 -7.50 15.68
C GLU A 234 10.26 -6.73 14.85
N SER A 235 10.43 -7.08 13.58
CA SER A 235 11.30 -6.39 12.64
C SER A 235 10.63 -5.16 11.99
N THR A 236 9.41 -4.79 12.38
CA THR A 236 8.70 -3.64 11.79
C THR A 236 9.47 -2.35 12.05
N GLY A 237 9.74 -1.57 11.00
CA GLY A 237 10.51 -0.35 11.10
C GLY A 237 11.04 0.16 9.77
N THR A 238 11.83 1.21 9.84
CA THR A 238 12.60 1.75 8.71
C THR A 238 14.08 1.52 8.99
N TYR A 239 14.81 1.04 7.99
CA TYR A 239 16.21 0.66 8.11
C TYR A 239 17.00 1.21 6.93
N TYR A 240 18.28 1.46 7.16
CA TYR A 240 19.27 1.66 6.12
C TYR A 240 19.94 0.34 5.79
N ILE A 241 19.93 -0.06 4.52
CA ILE A 241 20.74 -1.18 4.03
C ILE A 241 22.17 -0.71 3.83
N GLN A 242 23.13 -1.40 4.43
CA GLN A 242 24.56 -1.05 4.42
C GLN A 242 25.41 -1.94 3.51
N ASN A 243 24.83 -2.99 2.94
CA ASN A 243 25.49 -3.81 1.93
C ASN A 243 26.00 -2.93 0.78
N LYS A 244 27.29 -3.05 0.48
CA LYS A 244 27.92 -2.34 -0.63
C LYS A 244 27.20 -2.66 -1.95
N ASN A 245 26.82 -1.62 -2.69
CA ASN A 245 26.06 -1.68 -3.95
C ASN A 245 24.58 -2.12 -3.83
N LEU A 246 24.07 -2.34 -2.62
CA LEU A 246 22.65 -2.63 -2.37
C LEU A 246 22.03 -1.61 -1.41
N GLU A 247 22.72 -0.50 -1.15
CA GLU A 247 22.27 0.56 -0.27
C GLU A 247 20.85 0.96 -0.64
N ALA A 248 19.96 1.07 0.34
CA ALA A 248 18.56 1.45 0.16
C ALA A 248 17.89 1.71 1.50
N ILE A 249 16.74 2.37 1.45
CA ILE A 249 15.79 2.39 2.56
C ILE A 249 14.96 1.11 2.50
N LEU A 250 14.96 0.37 3.60
CA LEU A 250 14.09 -0.79 3.80
C LEU A 250 12.98 -0.40 4.78
N ASN A 251 11.73 -0.44 4.33
CA ASN A 251 10.59 -0.39 5.25
C ASN A 251 10.04 -1.80 5.44
N ILE A 252 10.01 -2.26 6.69
CA ILE A 252 9.32 -3.48 7.09
C ILE A 252 7.99 -3.05 7.72
N PHE A 253 6.87 -3.45 7.11
CA PHE A 253 5.53 -3.07 7.54
C PHE A 253 4.58 -4.26 7.54
N VAL A 254 3.54 -4.16 8.37
CA VAL A 254 2.51 -5.18 8.53
C VAL A 254 1.27 -4.80 7.75
N LEU A 255 0.77 -5.72 6.93
CA LEU A 255 -0.56 -5.68 6.36
C LEU A 255 -1.47 -6.54 7.22
N LYS A 256 -2.47 -5.93 7.84
CA LYS A 256 -3.35 -6.58 8.80
C LYS A 256 -4.77 -6.68 8.26
N THR A 257 -5.31 -7.89 8.20
CA THR A 257 -6.74 -8.13 8.02
C THR A 257 -7.39 -8.46 9.36
N ASP A 258 -8.66 -8.84 9.33
CA ASP A 258 -9.36 -9.29 10.53
C ASP A 258 -8.83 -10.65 11.05
N TYR A 259 -8.13 -11.42 10.21
CA TYR A 259 -7.77 -12.81 10.50
C TYR A 259 -6.27 -13.10 10.45
N SER A 260 -5.52 -12.34 9.65
CA SER A 260 -4.10 -12.60 9.44
C SER A 260 -3.28 -11.31 9.41
N GLU A 261 -1.98 -11.49 9.61
CA GLU A 261 -0.99 -10.45 9.44
C GLU A 261 0.06 -10.93 8.45
N THR A 262 0.38 -10.10 7.47
CA THR A 262 1.44 -10.35 6.49
C THR A 262 2.52 -9.30 6.67
N VAL A 263 3.75 -9.73 6.92
CA VAL A 263 4.91 -8.82 7.05
C VAL A 263 5.60 -8.70 5.68
N ILE A 264 5.80 -7.46 5.23
CA ILE A 264 6.43 -7.14 3.94
C ILE A 264 7.65 -6.26 4.20
N GLY A 265 8.79 -6.59 3.57
CA GLY A 265 9.93 -5.67 3.44
C GLY A 265 9.94 -5.04 2.06
N GLY A 266 9.91 -3.71 1.98
CA GLY A 266 9.95 -2.94 0.74
C GLY A 266 11.20 -2.08 0.60
N PHE A 267 11.81 -2.07 -0.60
CA PHE A 267 13.04 -1.33 -0.88
C PHE A 267 12.75 0.00 -1.58
N THR A 268 13.40 1.07 -1.13
CA THR A 268 13.53 2.32 -1.89
C THR A 268 15.00 2.58 -2.15
N GLN A 269 15.41 2.45 -3.41
CA GLN A 269 16.79 2.63 -3.82
C GLN A 269 17.23 4.10 -3.74
N PRO A 270 18.54 4.40 -3.59
CA PRO A 270 19.12 5.72 -3.71
C PRO A 270 18.87 6.34 -5.10
N PRO A 271 18.84 7.66 -5.24
CA PRO A 271 18.71 8.35 -6.52
C PRO A 271 19.94 8.16 -7.41
N GLY A 272 21.08 7.68 -6.91
CA GLY A 272 22.24 7.37 -7.75
C GLY A 272 22.06 6.19 -8.70
N ILE A 273 21.00 5.37 -8.52
CA ILE A 273 20.75 4.17 -9.32
C ILE A 273 19.32 4.15 -9.85
N THR A 274 19.15 3.71 -11.10
CA THR A 274 17.81 3.58 -11.70
C THR A 274 17.04 2.41 -11.05
N ILE A 275 15.71 2.51 -11.06
CA ILE A 275 14.83 1.45 -10.56
C ILE A 275 15.13 0.11 -11.27
N GLU A 276 15.35 0.12 -12.59
CA GLU A 276 15.70 -1.07 -13.37
C GLU A 276 17.04 -1.69 -12.93
N ALA A 277 18.07 -0.86 -12.78
CA ALA A 277 19.40 -1.33 -12.42
C ALA A 277 19.39 -1.90 -11.00
N TYR A 278 18.71 -1.23 -10.07
CA TYR A 278 18.58 -1.70 -8.71
C TYR A 278 17.81 -3.02 -8.62
N GLY A 279 16.71 -3.18 -9.39
CA GLY A 279 15.98 -4.44 -9.45
C GLY A 279 16.86 -5.62 -9.88
N LYS A 280 17.70 -5.42 -10.90
CA LYS A 280 18.68 -6.44 -11.34
C LYS A 280 19.68 -6.79 -10.25
N LEU A 281 20.17 -5.80 -9.50
CA LEU A 281 21.11 -6.03 -8.40
C LEU A 281 20.47 -6.84 -7.27
N ILE A 282 19.24 -6.52 -6.89
CA ILE A 282 18.49 -7.30 -5.88
C ILE A 282 18.32 -8.75 -6.35
N ASP A 283 17.89 -8.97 -7.60
CA ASP A 283 17.68 -10.31 -8.13
C ASP A 283 18.97 -11.14 -8.20
N GLN A 284 20.09 -10.51 -8.55
CA GLN A 284 21.41 -11.15 -8.56
C GLN A 284 21.95 -11.46 -7.16
N SER A 285 21.46 -10.75 -6.14
CA SER A 285 21.94 -10.86 -4.76
C SER A 285 21.13 -11.84 -3.91
N LYS A 286 20.02 -12.37 -4.45
CA LYS A 286 19.23 -13.42 -3.80
C LYS A 286 20.02 -14.74 -3.78
N GLY A 287 20.13 -15.34 -2.60
CA GLY A 287 20.75 -16.65 -2.42
C GLY A 287 19.90 -17.80 -2.98
N TYR A 288 20.36 -19.04 -2.76
CA TYR A 288 19.75 -20.27 -3.32
C TYR A 288 18.27 -20.47 -2.96
N GLN A 289 17.82 -19.90 -1.84
CA GLN A 289 16.41 -19.96 -1.38
C GLN A 289 15.60 -18.68 -1.69
N GLY A 290 16.15 -17.76 -2.48
CA GLY A 290 15.52 -16.46 -2.76
C GLY A 290 15.62 -15.44 -1.62
N MET A 291 16.31 -15.78 -0.52
CA MET A 291 16.58 -14.88 0.60
C MET A 291 17.71 -13.92 0.26
N LEU A 292 17.61 -12.69 0.77
CA LEU A 292 18.64 -11.66 0.63
C LEU A 292 19.40 -11.54 1.97
N GLU A 293 20.73 -11.62 1.95
CA GLU A 293 21.52 -11.29 3.14
C GLU A 293 21.66 -9.77 3.24
N ILE A 294 21.01 -9.18 4.26
CA ILE A 294 20.94 -7.73 4.43
C ILE A 294 21.62 -7.34 5.74
N ASP A 295 22.68 -6.55 5.64
CA ASP A 295 23.24 -5.79 6.73
C ASP A 295 22.45 -4.48 6.86
N THR A 296 21.93 -4.22 8.06
CA THR A 296 21.02 -3.10 8.30
C THR A 296 21.41 -2.32 9.54
N SER A 297 21.22 -1.01 9.48
CA SER A 297 21.16 -0.15 10.67
C SER A 297 19.78 0.50 10.79
N PHE A 298 19.36 0.72 12.03
CA PHE A 298 18.03 1.28 12.30
C PHE A 298 17.98 2.77 11.93
N TYR A 299 16.87 3.21 11.35
CA TYR A 299 16.57 4.64 11.18
C TYR A 299 16.39 5.30 12.55
N ASP A 300 17.17 6.35 12.85
CA ASP A 300 16.97 7.12 14.07
C ASP A 300 15.64 7.89 14.02
N ALA A 301 14.65 7.42 14.79
CA ALA A 301 13.34 8.04 14.88
C ALA A 301 13.34 9.41 15.58
N HIS A 302 14.43 9.76 16.28
CA HIS A 302 14.60 11.04 16.96
C HIS A 302 15.29 12.09 16.08
N ALA A 303 15.88 11.71 14.94
CA ALA A 303 16.49 12.64 14.01
C ALA A 303 15.43 13.56 13.36
N ASP A 304 15.59 14.87 13.51
CA ASP A 304 14.68 15.86 12.90
C ASP A 304 15.05 16.11 11.43
N LEU A 305 14.62 15.20 10.57
CA LEU A 305 14.81 15.33 9.13
C LEU A 305 13.99 16.45 8.47
N PHE A 306 13.18 17.21 9.22
CA PHE A 306 12.24 18.19 8.66
C PHE A 306 12.62 19.63 8.97
N CYS A 307 13.37 19.86 10.05
CA CYS A 307 13.80 21.20 10.46
C CYS A 307 15.31 21.30 10.71
N ASP A 308 16.04 20.18 10.83
CA ASP A 308 17.48 20.19 11.10
C ASP A 308 18.28 19.86 9.84
N ILE A 309 19.00 20.86 9.34
CA ILE A 309 19.82 20.72 8.13
C ILE A 309 21.01 19.77 8.33
N ALA A 310 21.54 19.65 9.55
CA ALA A 310 22.65 18.75 9.84
C ALA A 310 22.20 17.29 9.72
N GLU A 311 21.02 16.95 10.25
CA GLU A 311 20.43 15.61 10.10
C GLU A 311 20.06 15.32 8.64
N ILE A 312 19.49 16.30 7.92
CA ILE A 312 19.25 16.19 6.47
C ILE A 312 20.57 15.89 5.73
N ASN A 313 21.66 16.56 6.09
CA ASN A 313 22.96 16.35 5.47
C ASN A 313 23.53 14.97 5.73
N LYS A 314 23.33 14.37 6.92
CA LYS A 314 23.72 12.97 7.16
C LYS A 314 23.03 12.02 6.18
N VAL A 315 21.73 12.20 5.96
CA VAL A 315 20.97 11.38 4.99
C VAL A 315 21.44 11.64 3.56
N ARG A 316 21.61 12.90 3.16
CA ARG A 316 22.12 13.25 1.82
C ARG A 316 23.50 12.65 1.56
N ASN A 317 24.39 12.70 2.54
CA ASN A 317 25.73 12.10 2.46
C ASN A 317 25.63 10.58 2.28
N TRP A 318 24.82 9.91 3.11
CA TRP A 318 24.63 8.47 3.04
C TRP A 318 24.07 8.01 1.68
N ILE A 319 23.16 8.79 1.10
CA ILE A 319 22.51 8.51 -0.20
C ILE A 319 23.38 8.92 -1.40
N GLY A 320 24.50 9.61 -1.18
CA GLY A 320 25.39 10.06 -2.24
C GLY A 320 24.87 11.29 -3.01
N LEU A 321 24.03 12.11 -2.40
CA LEU A 321 23.46 13.33 -3.01
C LEU A 321 24.36 14.58 -2.92
N ASN A 322 25.55 14.46 -2.35
CA ASN A 322 26.51 15.55 -2.38
C ASN A 322 27.37 15.45 -3.64
N THR A 323 26.98 16.24 -4.64
CA THR A 323 27.82 16.63 -5.78
C THR A 323 27.70 18.13 -6.00
N LYS A 324 28.53 18.89 -5.28
CA LYS A 324 29.49 19.87 -5.80
C LYS A 324 30.23 20.55 -4.66
#